data_AF-A0A1F4UG17-F1
#
_entry.id   AF-A0A1F4UG17-F1
#
_cell.length_a   1.000
_cell.length_b   1.000
_cell.length_c   1.000
_cell.angle_alpha   90.00
_cell.angle_beta   90.00
_cell.angle_gamma   90.00
#
_symmetry.space_group_name_H-M   'P 1'
#
loop_
_entity.id
_entity.type
_entity.pdbx_description
1 polymer ?
#
loop_
_entity_poly.entity_id
_entity_poly.type
_entity_poly.pdbx_seq_one_letter_code
_entity_poly.pdbx_strand_id
1 'polypeptide(L)' 'MANKKGYVLNPDEERVKKVVGLMTMNSNTYESYYCPCKQSHPLDVKKDVTCPCPSIDEEVKKDGYCFCRLLYSRK' A
#
# COMPACT_ATOMS: atom_id res chain seq x y z
N MET A 1 -3.56 10.06 -5.92
CA MET A 1 -3.35 9.97 -4.46
C MET A 1 -1.90 10.25 -4.05
N ALA A 2 -0.86 9.73 -4.74
CA ALA A 2 0.55 10.00 -4.40
C ALA A 2 0.91 11.51 -4.31
N ASN A 3 0.43 12.33 -5.25
CA ASN A 3 0.69 13.78 -5.25
C ASN A 3 -0.11 14.61 -4.21
N LYS A 4 -1.13 14.05 -3.54
CA LYS A 4 -1.99 14.84 -2.63
C LYS A 4 -1.45 14.95 -1.19
N LYS A 5 -0.46 14.13 -0.81
CA LYS A 5 0.11 14.10 0.55
C LYS A 5 1.64 14.22 0.58
N GLY A 6 2.28 14.52 -0.55
CA GLY A 6 3.74 14.56 -0.61
C GLY A 6 4.35 13.17 -0.43
N TYR A 7 3.79 12.14 -1.06
CA TYR A 7 4.40 10.82 -1.09
C TYR A 7 4.98 10.53 -2.48
N VAL A 8 6.16 9.93 -2.52
CA VAL A 8 6.78 9.42 -3.75
C VAL A 8 6.72 7.90 -3.77
N LEU A 9 6.64 7.32 -4.97
CA LEU A 9 6.76 5.86 -5.11
C LEU A 9 8.19 5.43 -4.81
N ASN A 10 8.35 4.17 -4.41
CA ASN A 10 9.67 3.57 -4.28
C ASN A 10 10.43 3.67 -5.63
N PRO A 11 11.68 4.14 -5.65
CA PRO A 11 12.51 4.14 -6.87
C PRO A 11 12.79 2.73 -7.42
N ASP A 12 12.68 1.71 -6.58
CA ASP A 12 12.77 0.31 -7.00
C ASP A 12 11.47 -0.12 -7.71
N GLU A 13 11.50 -0.11 -9.05
CA GLU A 13 10.38 -0.51 -9.88
C GLU A 13 9.96 -1.97 -9.69
N GLU A 14 10.88 -2.89 -9.41
CA GLU A 14 10.53 -4.30 -9.17
C GLU A 14 9.71 -4.43 -7.90
N ARG A 15 10.11 -3.70 -6.85
CA ARG A 15 9.34 -3.62 -5.60
C ARG A 15 7.96 -3.04 -5.84
N VAL A 16 7.85 -1.96 -6.60
CA VAL A 16 6.55 -1.33 -6.93
C VAL A 16 5.68 -2.31 -7.70
N LYS A 17 6.19 -2.92 -8.78
CA LYS A 17 5.45 -3.89 -9.60
C LYS A 17 4.98 -5.09 -8.78
N LYS A 18 5.81 -5.60 -7.87
CA LYS A 18 5.43 -6.70 -6.97
C LYS A 18 4.28 -6.32 -6.04
N VAL A 19 4.35 -5.16 -5.38
CA VAL A 19 3.30 -4.72 -4.45
C VAL A 19 2.01 -4.40 -5.19
N VAL A 20 2.10 -3.67 -6.30
CA VAL A 20 0.93 -3.35 -7.14
C VAL A 20 0.32 -4.62 -7.72
N GLY A 21 1.13 -5.59 -8.17
CA GLY A 21 0.64 -6.88 -8.65
C GLY A 21 -0.18 -7.64 -7.61
N LEU A 22 0.28 -7.66 -6.35
CA LEU A 22 -0.48 -8.25 -5.23
C LEU A 22 -1.82 -7.52 -5.01
N MET A 23 -1.81 -6.18 -5.08
CA MET A 23 -3.04 -5.39 -4.96
C MET A 23 -4.02 -5.65 -6.11
N THR A 24 -3.52 -5.78 -7.34
CA THR A 24 -4.33 -6.07 -8.53
C THR A 24 -4.97 -7.46 -8.45
N MET A 25 -4.23 -8.47 -7.98
CA MET A 25 -4.79 -9.80 -7.76
C MET A 25 -5.96 -9.77 -6.78
N ASN A 26 -5.86 -9.00 -5.70
CA ASN A 26 -6.97 -8.80 -4.78
C ASN A 26 -8.13 -8.03 -5.41
N SER A 27 -7.81 -6.98 -6.19
CA SER A 27 -8.81 -6.15 -6.85
C SER A 27 -9.64 -6.92 -7.89
N ASN A 28 -9.07 -7.93 -8.54
CA ASN A 28 -9.80 -8.77 -9.49
C ASN A 28 -10.90 -9.58 -8.80
N THR A 29 -10.73 -9.91 -7.52
CA THR A 29 -11.68 -10.75 -6.77
C THR A 29 -12.63 -9.92 -5.92
N TYR A 30 -12.15 -8.84 -5.30
CA TYR A 30 -12.87 -8.06 -4.29
C TYR A 30 -13.20 -6.63 -4.74
N GLU A 31 -12.95 -6.28 -6.00
CA GLU A 31 -13.21 -4.96 -6.61
C GLU A 31 -12.59 -3.77 -5.85
N SER A 32 -11.58 -4.04 -5.01
CA SER A 32 -10.93 -3.06 -4.16
C SER A 32 -9.46 -3.41 -3.97
N TYR A 33 -8.63 -2.37 -3.90
CA TYR A 33 -7.19 -2.52 -3.73
C TYR A 33 -6.84 -2.67 -2.25
N TYR A 34 -6.91 -3.89 -1.71
CA TYR A 34 -6.51 -4.17 -0.32
C TYR A 34 -5.00 -4.05 -0.12
N CYS A 35 -4.53 -3.53 1.03
CA CYS A 35 -3.09 -3.49 1.30
C CYS A 35 -2.56 -4.92 1.36
N PRO A 36 -1.61 -5.30 0.50
CA PRO A 36 -1.07 -6.65 0.51
C PRO A 36 -0.26 -6.95 1.77
N CYS A 37 0.09 -5.88 2.50
CA CYS A 37 0.86 -5.89 3.73
C CYS A 37 0.06 -6.19 5.00
N LYS A 38 -1.24 -5.87 4.99
CA LYS A 38 -2.13 -5.84 6.17
C LYS A 38 -3.44 -6.58 5.91
N GLN A 39 -3.44 -7.43 4.90
CA GLN A 39 -4.55 -8.32 4.58
C GLN A 39 -4.37 -9.67 5.27
N SER A 40 -5.50 -10.31 5.54
CA SER A 40 -5.58 -11.69 6.00
C SER A 40 -5.38 -12.64 4.82
N HIS A 41 -4.97 -13.89 5.08
CA HIS A 41 -4.94 -14.95 4.07
C HIS A 41 -5.79 -16.12 4.59
N PRO A 42 -7.02 -16.33 4.05
CA PRO A 42 -7.68 -15.61 2.94
C PRO A 42 -8.11 -14.17 3.32
N LEU A 43 -8.32 -13.32 2.30
CA LEU A 43 -8.71 -11.91 2.47
C LEU A 43 -10.13 -11.80 3.07
N ASP A 44 -10.26 -10.97 4.10
CA ASP A 44 -11.52 -10.68 4.80
C ASP A 44 -11.90 -9.21 4.59
N VAL A 45 -12.86 -8.97 3.69
CA VAL A 45 -13.31 -7.61 3.31
C VAL A 45 -13.83 -6.76 4.49
N LYS A 46 -14.21 -7.38 5.62
CA LYS A 46 -14.69 -6.68 6.81
C LYS A 46 -13.57 -6.27 7.76
N LYS A 47 -12.40 -6.92 7.69
CA LYS A 47 -11.27 -6.69 8.60
C LYS A 47 -10.08 -6.05 7.91
N ASP A 48 -9.86 -6.40 6.65
CA ASP A 48 -8.69 -5.98 5.90
C ASP A 48 -8.84 -4.54 5.40
N VAL A 49 -7.72 -3.84 5.32
CA VAL A 49 -7.70 -2.41 4.96
C VAL A 49 -7.40 -2.21 3.48
N THR A 50 -8.09 -1.26 2.86
CA THR A 50 -7.79 -0.80 1.50
C THR A 50 -6.54 0.07 1.47
N CYS A 51 -5.90 0.15 0.31
CA CYS A 51 -4.78 1.03 0.03
C CYS A 51 -5.32 2.35 -0.59
N PRO A 52 -4.87 3.53 -0.13
CA PRO A 52 -3.92 3.78 0.95
C PRO A 52 -4.49 3.40 2.34
N CYS A 53 -3.70 2.68 3.13
CA CYS A 53 -4.09 2.27 4.49
C CYS A 53 -4.07 3.47 5.45
N PRO A 54 -4.91 3.48 6.51
CA PRO A 54 -4.98 4.59 7.45
C PRO A 54 -3.67 4.81 8.22
N SER A 55 -2.86 3.76 8.38
CA SER A 55 -1.58 3.83 9.08
C SER A 55 -0.43 4.38 8.24
N ILE A 56 -0.65 4.68 6.96
CA ILE A 56 0.42 5.17 6.07
C ILE A 56 1.08 6.44 6.59
N ASP A 57 0.29 7.38 7.11
CA ASP A 57 0.81 8.67 7.58
C ASP A 57 1.69 8.48 8.83
N GLU A 58 1.32 7.57 9.74
CA GLU A 58 2.12 7.25 10.92
C GLU A 58 3.41 6.50 10.56
N GLU A 59 3.32 5.51 9.68
CA GLU A 59 4.46 4.72 9.20
C GLU A 59 5.46 5.60 8.45
N VAL A 60 4.98 6.43 7.52
CA VAL A 60 5.85 7.35 6.78
C VAL A 60 6.45 8.42 7.70
N LYS A 61 5.71 8.89 8.71
CA LYS A 61 6.24 9.84 9.70
C LYS A 61 7.32 9.22 10.60
N LYS A 62 7.17 7.94 10.95
CA LYS A 62 8.09 7.21 11.84
C LYS A 62 9.34 6.70 11.11
N ASP A 63 9.13 6.00 10.00
CA ASP A 63 10.17 5.25 9.30
C ASP A 63 10.59 5.91 7.97
N GLY A 64 9.86 6.93 7.51
CA GLY A 64 10.09 7.60 6.22
C GLY A 64 9.42 6.92 5.03
N TYR A 65 8.81 5.76 5.25
CA TYR A 65 8.13 4.95 4.22
C TYR A 65 7.00 4.11 4.82
N CYS A 66 6.04 3.71 3.98
CA CYS A 66 5.03 2.75 4.40
C CYS A 66 5.63 1.34 4.53
N PHE A 67 5.06 0.48 5.35
CA PHE A 67 5.56 -0.86 5.67
C PHE A 67 5.82 -1.73 4.42
N CYS A 68 4.94 -1.65 3.42
CA CYS A 68 5.11 -2.34 2.14
C CYS A 68 6.19 -1.73 1.24
N ARG A 69 6.86 -0.65 1.66
CA ARG A 69 7.86 0.11 0.91
C ARG A 69 7.37 0.49 -0.49
N LEU A 70 6.09 0.82 -0.61
CA LEU A 70 5.50 1.29 -1.86
C LEU A 70 5.57 2.82 -1.95
N LEU A 71 5.33 3.50 -0.83
CA LEU A 71 5.25 4.95 -0.72
C LEU A 71 6.25 5.45 0.31
N TYR A 72 6.95 6.52 -0.05
CA TYR A 72 8.00 7.19 0.73
C TYR A 72 7.62 8.64 0.96
N SER A 73 8.07 9.23 2.06
CA SER A 73 7.94 10.67 2.27
C SER A 73 8.71 11.45 1.21
N ARG A 74 8.05 12.41 0.56
CA ARG A 74 8.71 13.44 -0.24
C ARG A 74 9.28 14.45 0.77
N LYS A 75 10.49 14.18 1.27
CA LYS A 75 11.28 15.19 1.97
C LYS A 75 11.51 16.40 1.07
#